data_AF-A0A6N9L9M9-F1
#
_entry.id   AF-A0A6N9L9M9-F1
#
_cell.length_a   1.000
_cell.length_b   1.000
_cell.length_c   1.000
_cell.angle_alpha   90.00
_cell.angle_beta   90.00
_cell.angle_gamma   90.00
#
_symmetry.space_group_name_H-M   'P 1'
#
loop_
_entity.id
_entity.type
_entity.pdbx_description
1 polymer ?
#
loop_
_entity_poly.entity_id
_entity_poly.type
_entity_poly.pdbx_seq_one_letter_code
_entity_poly.pdbx_strand_id
1 'polypeptide(L)'
;MIKTNKVKLEIHYDHIIRDYDLYRIQPKQTDDKDEEKCVLKRSLEKLDQLSPVLAVLYRYKGPVYLIFEKGSVCSEDLQSHVNQYDKGSIVEPLDIKDPLSITPIELSQLLINMLPNMEFSQKFNNISGRYFSFNQKSFRKDCILAYHISLIESETSKQECMVHMEGESYHRLSKVLEYNDKYRNDILKLPRYYKSNEGYVLRRCLTPLSTDQCFVRRSVYRRQREDFVNSLDIHDIQGFENSKCGMLHQFYIDVDLHLNDYIQLHPIDLDNEQMANTYSDFLSQDYIRNLYNDLGVHLIDRVNDSSSKKMIDLIVSKLKDRGIDNIHYDKGKQFNIALIHNQKYCKNNKIPDQHVSDLNFQHITYETCIARDNTVDISDNIMDRILMELL
;
A
#
# COMPACT_ATOMS: atom_id res chain seq x y z
N MET A 1 -17.46 1.80 -7.16
CA MET A 1 -16.49 2.44 -6.25
C MET A 1 -15.29 1.53 -6.13
N ILE A 2 -14.09 2.01 -6.48
CA ILE A 2 -12.87 1.18 -6.54
C ILE A 2 -12.26 1.12 -5.14
N LYS A 3 -12.19 -0.09 -4.57
CA LYS A 3 -11.51 -0.35 -3.30
C LYS A 3 -10.00 -0.22 -3.49
N THR A 4 -9.34 0.54 -2.64
CA THR A 4 -7.88 0.71 -2.69
C THR A 4 -7.15 -0.24 -1.76
N ASN A 5 -5.82 -0.26 -1.84
CA ASN A 5 -4.99 -0.88 -0.82
C ASN A 5 -4.71 0.05 0.38
N LYS A 6 -5.34 1.24 0.43
CA LYS A 6 -5.40 2.07 1.64
C LYS A 6 -6.54 1.55 2.51
N VAL A 7 -6.29 1.35 3.78
CA VAL A 7 -7.24 0.77 4.72
C VAL A 7 -7.30 1.60 5.99
N LYS A 8 -8.47 1.66 6.60
CA LYS A 8 -8.66 2.11 7.98
C LYS A 8 -8.59 0.89 8.90
N LEU A 9 -7.77 1.01 9.94
CA LEU A 9 -7.59 -0.03 10.96
C LEU A 9 -8.66 0.08 12.04
N GLU A 10 -9.26 -1.05 12.38
CA GLU A 10 -10.06 -1.23 13.59
C GLU A 10 -9.42 -2.33 14.43
N ILE A 11 -9.16 -2.05 15.72
CA ILE A 11 -8.38 -2.91 16.61
C ILE A 11 -9.18 -3.17 17.89
N HIS A 12 -9.40 -4.44 18.21
CA HIS A 12 -10.09 -4.88 19.42
C HIS A 12 -9.08 -5.22 20.53
N TYR A 13 -8.52 -4.19 21.17
CA TYR A 13 -7.49 -4.33 22.20
C TYR A 13 -7.86 -5.29 23.33
N ASP A 14 -9.13 -5.29 23.78
CA ASP A 14 -9.57 -6.14 24.88
C ASP A 14 -9.53 -7.64 24.52
N HIS A 15 -9.81 -7.99 23.27
CA HIS A 15 -9.70 -9.37 22.79
C HIS A 15 -8.23 -9.81 22.72
N ILE A 16 -7.36 -8.92 22.23
CA ILE A 16 -5.92 -9.20 22.17
C ILE A 16 -5.35 -9.47 23.57
N ILE A 17 -5.69 -8.64 24.56
CA ILE A 17 -5.20 -8.78 25.95
C ILE A 17 -5.73 -10.06 26.61
N ARG A 18 -6.97 -10.46 26.29
CA ARG A 18 -7.60 -11.67 26.80
C ARG A 18 -6.86 -12.92 26.32
N ASP A 19 -6.49 -12.97 25.05
CA ASP A 19 -6.05 -14.20 24.38
C ASP A 19 -4.54 -14.33 24.22
N TYR A 20 -3.80 -13.22 24.37
CA TYR A 20 -2.35 -13.21 24.14
C TYR A 20 -1.57 -12.53 25.26
N ASP A 21 -0.31 -12.95 25.39
CA ASP A 21 0.72 -12.22 26.11
C ASP A 21 1.69 -11.61 25.09
N LEU A 22 1.88 -10.30 25.20
CA LEU A 22 2.73 -9.53 24.31
C LEU A 22 3.92 -8.98 25.08
N TYR A 23 5.10 -9.08 24.47
CA TYR A 23 6.35 -8.63 25.08
C TYR A 23 7.13 -7.73 24.15
N ARG A 24 7.82 -6.75 24.75
CA ARG A 24 8.83 -5.92 24.13
C ARG A 24 10.20 -6.36 24.63
N ILE A 25 11.11 -6.64 23.71
CA ILE A 25 12.53 -6.83 23.99
C ILE A 25 13.27 -5.58 23.54
N GLN A 26 13.80 -4.82 24.50
CA GLN A 26 14.66 -3.69 24.23
C GLN A 26 16.11 -4.17 24.16
N PRO A 27 16.79 -4.06 23.00
CA PRO A 27 18.19 -4.43 22.91
C PRO A 27 19.07 -3.54 23.78
N LYS A 28 20.15 -4.12 24.31
CA LYS A 28 21.21 -3.36 24.95
C LYS A 28 21.78 -2.33 23.95
N GLN A 29 21.81 -1.06 24.34
CA GLN A 29 22.50 -0.03 23.54
C GLN A 29 24.01 -0.26 23.63
N THR A 30 24.67 -0.41 22.48
CA THR A 30 26.13 -0.54 22.41
C THR A 30 26.70 0.39 21.35
N ASP A 31 27.88 0.96 21.59
CA ASP A 31 28.57 1.81 20.61
C ASP A 31 29.00 1.06 19.33
N ASP A 32 29.00 -0.29 19.37
CA ASP A 32 29.32 -1.16 18.24
C ASP A 32 28.06 -1.53 17.41
N LYS A 33 28.02 -1.00 16.17
CA LYS A 33 26.84 -1.03 15.28
C LYS A 33 26.54 -2.42 14.69
N ASP A 34 27.50 -3.35 14.72
CA ASP A 34 27.35 -4.69 14.16
C ASP A 34 26.97 -5.75 15.21
N GLU A 35 27.24 -5.50 16.50
CA GLU A 35 26.80 -6.38 17.61
C GLU A 35 25.30 -6.26 17.88
N GLU A 36 24.71 -5.07 17.91
CA GLU A 36 23.25 -4.88 18.13
C GLU A 36 22.38 -5.70 17.16
N LYS A 37 22.87 -5.94 15.95
CA LYS A 37 22.19 -6.76 14.94
C LYS A 37 22.33 -8.27 15.18
N CYS A 38 23.36 -8.74 15.87
CA CYS A 38 23.66 -10.17 15.97
C CYS A 38 23.06 -10.85 17.21
N VAL A 39 22.88 -10.11 18.31
CA VAL A 39 22.55 -10.74 19.59
C VAL A 39 21.06 -11.09 19.73
N LEU A 40 20.15 -10.22 19.28
CA LEU A 40 18.71 -10.50 19.18
C LEU A 40 18.37 -11.72 18.30
N LYS A 41 19.20 -12.05 17.32
CA LYS A 41 18.90 -13.16 16.40
C LYS A 41 19.03 -14.52 17.08
N ARG A 42 19.99 -14.70 17.98
CA ARG A 42 20.26 -16.02 18.59
C ARG A 42 19.25 -16.39 19.67
N SER A 43 18.75 -15.40 20.42
CA SER A 43 17.69 -15.60 21.42
C SER A 43 16.36 -15.94 20.76
N LEU A 44 16.03 -15.25 19.66
CA LEU A 44 14.72 -15.36 19.01
C LEU A 44 14.51 -16.65 18.21
N GLU A 45 15.50 -17.16 17.46
CA GLU A 45 15.31 -18.44 16.74
C GLU A 45 15.26 -19.66 17.67
N LYS A 46 15.65 -19.49 18.93
CA LYS A 46 15.55 -20.51 19.96
C LYS A 46 14.38 -20.31 20.91
N LEU A 47 13.51 -19.32 20.68
CA LEU A 47 12.33 -19.12 21.52
C LEU A 47 11.40 -20.33 21.51
N ASP A 48 11.36 -21.11 20.42
CA ASP A 48 10.61 -22.36 20.37
C ASP A 48 11.06 -23.39 21.43
N GLN A 49 12.26 -23.24 22.00
CA GLN A 49 12.74 -24.06 23.13
C GLN A 49 12.08 -23.67 24.47
N LEU A 50 11.61 -22.42 24.57
CA LEU A 50 10.87 -21.91 25.72
C LEU A 50 9.37 -22.19 25.56
N SER A 51 8.78 -21.72 24.45
CA SER A 51 7.38 -21.94 24.09
C SER A 51 7.19 -21.56 22.62
N PRO A 52 6.21 -22.14 21.90
CA PRO A 52 5.88 -21.72 20.54
C PRO A 52 5.51 -20.23 20.51
N VAL A 53 6.35 -19.42 19.86
CA VAL A 53 6.03 -18.02 19.58
C VAL A 53 4.95 -17.99 18.50
N LEU A 54 4.03 -17.03 18.54
CA LEU A 54 3.01 -16.87 17.49
C LEU A 54 3.49 -15.91 16.40
N ALA A 55 4.09 -14.79 16.79
CA ALA A 55 4.68 -13.83 15.85
C ALA A 55 5.82 -13.02 16.45
N VAL A 56 6.64 -12.48 15.56
CA VAL A 56 7.74 -11.56 15.85
C VAL A 56 7.62 -10.34 14.94
N LEU A 57 7.96 -9.15 15.44
CA LEU A 57 8.14 -7.94 14.64
C LEU A 57 9.44 -7.24 15.03
N TYR A 58 10.29 -6.97 14.03
CA TYR A 58 11.58 -6.31 14.21
C TYR A 58 11.53 -4.84 13.83
N ARG A 59 12.00 -3.97 14.72
CA ARG A 59 12.36 -2.60 14.34
C ARG A 59 13.85 -2.48 14.09
N TYR A 60 14.22 -1.86 12.97
CA TYR A 60 15.64 -1.61 12.69
C TYR A 60 16.24 -0.71 13.78
N LYS A 61 17.24 -1.24 14.51
CA LYS A 61 17.85 -0.57 15.68
C LYS A 61 16.85 -0.19 16.79
N GLY A 62 15.74 -0.90 16.87
CA GLY A 62 14.70 -0.64 17.86
C GLY A 62 14.31 -1.90 18.63
N PRO A 63 13.21 -1.84 19.38
CA PRO A 63 12.68 -3.00 20.08
C PRO A 63 12.26 -4.12 19.12
N VAL A 64 12.17 -5.31 19.68
CA VAL A 64 11.47 -6.46 19.08
C VAL A 64 10.20 -6.72 19.84
N TYR A 65 9.12 -6.99 19.11
CA TYR A 65 7.83 -7.34 19.69
C TYR A 65 7.53 -8.82 19.44
N LEU A 66 6.96 -9.47 20.44
CA LEU A 66 6.63 -10.89 20.44
C LEU A 66 5.18 -11.10 20.88
N ILE A 67 4.53 -12.13 20.31
CA ILE A 67 3.23 -12.62 20.75
C ILE A 67 3.34 -14.09 21.14
N PHE A 68 2.73 -14.44 22.27
CA PHE A 68 2.54 -15.80 22.76
C PHE A 68 1.06 -16.05 23.11
N GLU A 69 0.66 -17.33 23.14
CA GLU A 69 -0.64 -17.72 23.72
C GLU A 69 -0.71 -17.29 25.20
N LYS A 70 -1.91 -16.88 25.66
CA LYS A 70 -2.11 -16.43 27.04
C LYS A 70 -1.59 -17.44 28.07
N GLY A 71 -0.79 -16.96 29.02
CA GLY A 71 -0.25 -17.73 30.13
C GLY A 71 0.84 -18.74 29.74
N SER A 72 1.28 -18.76 28.47
CA SER A 72 2.25 -19.76 28.01
C SER A 72 3.70 -19.42 28.39
N VAL A 73 4.01 -18.14 28.58
CA VAL A 73 5.34 -17.64 28.96
C VAL A 73 5.18 -16.45 29.89
N CYS A 74 5.90 -16.43 31.03
CA CYS A 74 6.02 -15.25 31.87
C CYS A 74 7.26 -14.41 31.51
N SER A 75 7.27 -13.15 31.92
CA SER A 75 8.36 -12.21 31.65
C SER A 75 9.71 -12.68 32.18
N GLU A 76 9.74 -13.31 33.36
CA GLU A 76 10.95 -13.75 34.03
C GLU A 76 11.63 -14.91 33.29
N ASP A 77 10.84 -15.85 32.80
CA ASP A 77 11.34 -16.99 32.01
C ASP A 77 11.86 -16.52 30.66
N LEU A 78 11.12 -15.60 30.01
CA LEU A 78 11.55 -14.99 28.75
C LEU A 78 12.83 -14.16 28.93
N GLN A 79 12.93 -13.35 29.99
CA GLN A 79 14.13 -12.59 30.33
C GLN A 79 15.32 -13.51 30.59
N SER A 80 15.10 -14.62 31.31
CA SER A 80 16.12 -15.63 31.59
C SER A 80 16.62 -16.30 30.31
N HIS A 81 15.71 -16.67 29.40
CA HIS A 81 16.05 -17.23 28.10
C HIS A 81 16.86 -16.24 27.25
N VAL A 82 16.40 -14.99 27.15
CA VAL A 82 17.11 -13.93 26.41
C VAL A 82 18.51 -13.74 26.98
N ASN A 83 18.67 -13.69 28.30
CA ASN A 83 19.97 -13.51 28.97
C ASN A 83 20.97 -14.64 28.74
N GLN A 84 20.54 -15.85 28.34
CA GLN A 84 21.46 -16.93 27.95
C GLN A 84 22.25 -16.57 26.68
N TYR A 85 21.67 -15.73 25.82
CA TYR A 85 22.21 -15.38 24.51
C TYR A 85 22.61 -13.90 24.41
N ASP A 86 21.94 -13.03 25.17
CA ASP A 86 22.05 -11.57 25.13
C ASP A 86 22.01 -10.95 26.53
N LYS A 87 23.17 -10.87 27.20
CA LYS A 87 23.25 -10.27 28.53
C LYS A 87 23.12 -8.75 28.44
N GLY A 88 21.97 -8.23 28.88
CA GLY A 88 21.70 -6.80 29.02
C GLY A 88 20.51 -6.28 28.21
N SER A 89 19.88 -7.14 27.41
CA SER A 89 18.57 -6.85 26.81
C SER A 89 17.46 -6.96 27.87
N ILE A 90 16.47 -6.09 27.77
CA ILE A 90 15.39 -5.96 28.76
C ILE A 90 14.09 -6.46 28.14
N VAL A 91 13.40 -7.35 28.84
CA VAL A 91 12.09 -7.89 28.48
C VAL A 91 11.03 -7.21 29.33
N GLU A 92 10.02 -6.64 28.68
CA GLU A 92 8.91 -5.96 29.34
C GLU A 92 7.58 -6.46 28.76
N PRO A 93 6.54 -6.65 29.58
CA PRO A 93 5.18 -6.78 29.09
C PRO A 93 4.80 -5.55 28.26
N LEU A 94 4.12 -5.77 27.13
CA LEU A 94 3.74 -4.69 26.22
C LEU A 94 2.35 -4.16 26.57
N ASP A 95 2.26 -2.88 26.93
CA ASP A 95 0.97 -2.17 27.03
C ASP A 95 0.52 -1.73 25.64
N ILE A 96 -0.39 -2.50 25.04
CA ILE A 96 -0.90 -2.22 23.69
C ILE A 96 -1.88 -1.05 23.63
N LYS A 97 -2.39 -0.58 24.78
CA LYS A 97 -3.29 0.58 24.84
C LYS A 97 -2.53 1.89 24.90
N ASP A 98 -1.23 1.85 25.20
CA ASP A 98 -0.33 3.00 25.17
C ASP A 98 0.34 3.16 23.79
N PRO A 99 0.01 4.22 23.02
CA PRO A 99 0.62 4.46 21.71
C PRO A 99 2.12 4.77 21.76
N LEU A 100 2.68 5.08 22.93
CA LEU A 100 4.13 5.26 23.11
C LEU A 100 4.85 3.91 23.23
N SER A 101 4.13 2.85 23.59
CA SER A 101 4.66 1.50 23.76
C SER A 101 4.69 0.74 22.43
N ILE A 102 3.62 0.82 21.64
CA ILE A 102 3.53 0.30 20.26
C ILE A 102 2.51 1.10 19.45
N THR A 103 2.82 1.39 18.19
CA THR A 103 1.84 2.05 17.31
C THR A 103 0.73 1.09 16.86
N PRO A 104 -0.49 1.57 16.54
CA PRO A 104 -1.56 0.74 15.99
C PRO A 104 -1.13 -0.07 14.76
N ILE A 105 -0.27 0.51 13.92
CA ILE A 105 0.24 -0.12 12.71
C ILE A 105 1.26 -1.21 13.04
N GLU A 106 2.20 -0.97 13.96
CA GLU A 106 3.14 -2.00 14.42
C GLU A 106 2.40 -3.17 15.08
N LEU A 107 1.40 -2.89 15.91
CA LEU A 107 0.57 -3.93 16.53
C LEU A 107 -0.18 -4.75 15.47
N SER A 108 -0.80 -4.08 14.50
CA SER A 108 -1.51 -4.74 13.40
C SER A 108 -0.56 -5.58 12.55
N GLN A 109 0.64 -5.08 12.25
CA GLN A 109 1.67 -5.83 11.54
C GLN A 109 2.12 -7.06 12.32
N LEU A 110 2.29 -6.93 13.63
CA LEU A 110 2.67 -8.05 14.50
C LEU A 110 1.58 -9.14 14.53
N LEU A 111 0.30 -8.76 14.51
CA LEU A 111 -0.81 -9.72 14.42
C LEU A 111 -0.88 -10.39 13.04
N ILE A 112 -0.75 -9.61 11.95
CA ILE A 112 -0.65 -10.14 10.58
C ILE A 112 0.48 -11.16 10.45
N ASN A 113 1.59 -10.90 11.14
CA ASN A 113 2.74 -11.79 11.19
C ASN A 113 2.44 -13.17 11.85
N MET A 114 1.29 -13.35 12.51
CA MET A 114 0.81 -14.64 13.05
C MET A 114 0.08 -15.48 11.99
N LEU A 115 -0.36 -14.88 10.87
CA LEU A 115 -1.11 -15.60 9.85
C LEU A 115 -0.29 -16.78 9.31
N PRO A 116 -0.93 -17.94 9.07
CA PRO A 116 -0.26 -19.05 8.42
C PRO A 116 0.06 -18.67 6.98
N ASN A 117 1.31 -18.82 6.52
CA ASN A 117 1.57 -18.74 5.07
C ASN A 117 1.15 -20.08 4.44
N MET A 118 0.12 -20.04 3.59
CA MET A 118 -0.46 -21.15 2.82
C MET A 118 -1.31 -22.16 3.60
N GLU A 119 -2.21 -22.87 2.90
CA GLU A 119 -3.12 -23.94 3.39
C GLU A 119 -2.42 -25.14 4.08
N PHE A 120 -1.12 -25.08 4.34
CA PHE A 120 -0.39 -26.14 5.02
C PHE A 120 -0.41 -25.85 6.52
N SER A 121 -1.16 -26.69 7.24
CA SER A 121 -1.47 -26.67 8.67
C SER A 121 -0.28 -26.69 9.65
N GLN A 122 0.70 -25.81 9.53
CA GLN A 122 1.87 -25.78 10.41
C GLN A 122 2.03 -24.45 11.15
N LYS A 123 2.19 -24.58 12.47
CA LYS A 123 2.48 -23.50 13.41
C LYS A 123 3.89 -22.97 13.16
N PHE A 124 4.01 -21.65 13.13
CA PHE A 124 5.23 -20.82 13.11
C PHE A 124 6.00 -20.70 11.79
N ASN A 125 5.77 -19.57 11.09
CA ASN A 125 6.40 -19.21 9.81
C ASN A 125 7.35 -18.00 9.90
N ASN A 126 7.70 -17.49 11.09
CA ASN A 126 8.18 -16.11 11.15
C ASN A 126 9.35 -15.80 12.08
N ILE A 127 10.49 -16.43 11.82
CA ILE A 127 11.77 -16.00 12.42
C ILE A 127 12.32 -14.71 11.74
N SER A 128 11.87 -14.39 10.52
CA SER A 128 12.24 -13.16 9.79
C SER A 128 11.55 -11.89 10.32
N GLY A 129 10.53 -12.03 11.16
CA GLY A 129 9.60 -11.02 11.69
C GLY A 129 8.77 -10.32 10.62
N ARG A 130 8.44 -11.04 9.55
CA ARG A 130 7.72 -10.60 8.36
C ARG A 130 6.75 -11.66 7.85
N TYR A 131 5.55 -11.23 7.47
CA TYR A 131 4.59 -12.05 6.74
C TYR A 131 4.97 -12.15 5.25
N PHE A 132 5.17 -13.37 4.75
CA PHE A 132 5.55 -13.61 3.36
C PHE A 132 4.47 -14.43 2.65
N SER A 133 3.78 -13.79 1.71
CA SER A 133 2.92 -14.49 0.77
C SER A 133 3.76 -15.20 -0.29
N PHE A 134 3.35 -16.40 -0.67
CA PHE A 134 4.00 -17.26 -1.65
C PHE A 134 2.96 -17.80 -2.61
N ASN A 135 3.38 -18.02 -3.86
CA ASN A 135 2.56 -18.66 -4.88
C ASN A 135 3.20 -19.99 -5.32
N GLN A 136 2.54 -20.71 -6.23
CA GLN A 136 2.98 -22.03 -6.67
C GLN A 136 4.38 -22.03 -7.30
N LYS A 137 4.83 -20.90 -7.86
CA LYS A 137 6.14 -20.74 -8.51
C LYS A 137 7.20 -20.13 -7.58
N SER A 138 6.86 -19.86 -6.32
CA SER A 138 7.73 -19.20 -5.37
C SER A 138 8.96 -20.02 -4.97
N PHE A 139 8.90 -21.35 -4.98
CA PHE A 139 9.99 -22.20 -4.51
C PHE A 139 10.63 -22.99 -5.65
N ARG A 140 11.59 -22.37 -6.34
CA ARG A 140 12.42 -23.04 -7.35
C ARG A 140 13.72 -23.54 -6.72
N LYS A 141 14.41 -24.43 -7.43
CA LYS A 141 15.67 -25.06 -6.95
C LYS A 141 16.71 -24.03 -6.49
N ASP A 142 16.95 -22.99 -7.28
CA ASP A 142 18.04 -22.02 -7.05
C ASP A 142 17.54 -20.60 -6.73
N CYS A 143 16.22 -20.41 -6.66
CA CYS A 143 15.59 -19.13 -6.43
C CYS A 143 14.28 -19.31 -5.63
N ILE A 144 14.10 -18.50 -4.60
CA ILE A 144 12.87 -18.37 -3.84
C ILE A 144 12.36 -16.94 -4.01
N LEU A 145 11.11 -16.82 -4.44
CA LEU A 145 10.39 -15.55 -4.60
C LEU A 145 9.40 -15.40 -3.45
N ALA A 146 9.66 -14.41 -2.59
CA ALA A 146 8.82 -14.11 -1.43
C ALA A 146 8.13 -12.77 -1.65
N TYR A 147 6.86 -12.65 -1.25
CA TYR A 147 6.11 -11.39 -1.33
C TYR A 147 5.79 -10.92 0.07
N HIS A 148 6.57 -9.96 0.55
CA HIS A 148 6.40 -9.39 1.89
C HIS A 148 5.19 -8.45 1.90
N ILE A 149 4.24 -8.70 2.79
CA ILE A 149 3.13 -7.77 3.04
C ILE A 149 3.44 -6.95 4.29
N SER A 150 3.42 -5.63 4.13
CA SER A 150 3.68 -4.67 5.19
C SER A 150 2.62 -3.57 5.22
N LEU A 151 2.27 -3.10 6.42
CA LEU A 151 1.48 -1.90 6.61
C LEU A 151 2.39 -0.67 6.64
N ILE A 152 2.08 0.33 5.81
CA ILE A 152 2.81 1.59 5.73
C ILE A 152 1.92 2.72 6.25
N GLU A 153 2.42 3.48 7.23
CA GLU A 153 1.68 4.60 7.84
C GLU A 153 1.31 5.65 6.79
N SER A 154 0.04 6.10 6.85
CA SER A 154 -0.41 7.22 6.05
C SER A 154 0.06 8.53 6.67
N GLU A 155 0.59 9.44 5.86
CA GLU A 155 1.00 10.77 6.31
C GLU A 155 -0.15 11.59 6.93
N THR A 156 -1.41 11.24 6.61
CA THR A 156 -2.61 12.01 6.98
C THR A 156 -3.34 11.46 8.21
N SER A 157 -3.10 10.21 8.63
CA SER A 157 -3.83 9.60 9.75
C SER A 157 -3.09 8.39 10.33
N LYS A 158 -3.03 8.32 11.66
CA LYS A 158 -2.41 7.21 12.40
C LYS A 158 -3.22 5.91 12.39
N GLN A 159 -4.49 5.97 11.97
CA GLN A 159 -5.38 4.81 11.84
C GLN A 159 -5.59 4.41 10.38
N GLU A 160 -5.02 5.15 9.43
CA GLU A 160 -5.02 4.76 8.02
C GLU A 160 -3.64 4.28 7.64
N CYS A 161 -3.58 3.19 6.91
CA CYS A 161 -2.33 2.67 6.38
C CYS A 161 -2.51 2.13 4.98
N MET A 162 -1.41 2.03 4.24
CA MET A 162 -1.37 1.33 2.97
C MET A 162 -0.89 -0.10 3.19
N VAL A 163 -1.69 -1.07 2.74
CA VAL A 163 -1.25 -2.46 2.59
C VAL A 163 -0.31 -2.51 1.38
N HIS A 164 0.97 -2.73 1.65
CA HIS A 164 2.02 -2.75 0.65
C HIS A 164 2.57 -4.17 0.46
N MET A 165 2.79 -4.57 -0.78
CA MET A 165 3.40 -5.85 -1.13
C MET A 165 4.73 -5.62 -1.89
N GLU A 166 5.83 -6.06 -1.31
CA GLU A 166 7.16 -6.00 -1.91
C GLU A 166 7.65 -7.41 -2.28
N GLY A 167 8.08 -7.58 -3.54
CA GLY A 167 8.71 -8.82 -3.99
C GLY A 167 10.20 -8.86 -3.61
N GLU A 168 10.61 -9.95 -2.97
CA GLU A 168 12.00 -10.24 -2.61
C GLU A 168 12.45 -11.56 -3.24
N SER A 169 13.67 -11.59 -3.79
CA SER A 169 14.27 -12.82 -4.34
C SER A 169 15.47 -13.28 -3.52
N TYR A 170 15.47 -14.57 -3.23
CA TYR A 170 16.47 -15.27 -2.44
C TYR A 170 17.11 -16.33 -3.33
N HIS A 171 18.41 -16.25 -3.56
CA HIS A 171 19.10 -17.16 -4.48
C HIS A 171 20.10 -18.04 -3.75
N ARG A 172 20.26 -19.28 -4.23
CA ARG A 172 21.21 -20.23 -3.66
C ARG A 172 22.61 -19.63 -3.64
N LEU A 173 23.25 -19.63 -2.48
CA LEU A 173 24.50 -18.92 -2.23
C LEU A 173 25.63 -19.43 -3.14
N SER A 174 25.73 -20.74 -3.37
CA SER A 174 26.72 -21.31 -4.30
C SER A 174 26.62 -20.72 -5.70
N LYS A 175 25.40 -20.57 -6.22
CA LYS A 175 25.13 -19.95 -7.53
C LYS A 175 25.42 -18.46 -7.54
N VAL A 176 25.08 -17.74 -6.47
CA VAL A 176 25.41 -16.32 -6.38
C VAL A 176 26.93 -16.10 -6.40
N LEU A 177 27.69 -16.94 -5.68
CA LEU A 177 29.16 -16.86 -5.65
C LEU A 177 29.79 -17.22 -7.01
N GLU A 178 29.29 -18.25 -7.69
CA GLU A 178 29.75 -18.66 -9.03
C GLU A 178 29.75 -17.49 -10.04
N TYR A 179 28.68 -16.69 -10.04
CA TYR A 179 28.53 -15.57 -11.00
C TYR A 179 29.10 -14.23 -10.51
N ASN A 180 29.51 -14.10 -9.25
CA ASN A 180 29.89 -12.82 -8.63
C ASN A 180 31.16 -12.92 -7.77
N ASP A 181 32.14 -13.72 -8.19
CA ASP A 181 33.34 -14.02 -7.39
C ASP A 181 34.10 -12.76 -6.96
N LYS A 182 34.11 -11.70 -7.77
CA LYS A 182 34.67 -10.37 -7.43
C LYS A 182 34.10 -9.78 -6.12
N TYR A 183 32.86 -10.11 -5.77
CA TYR A 183 32.16 -9.61 -4.58
C TYR A 183 32.02 -10.69 -3.49
N ARG A 184 32.76 -11.80 -3.60
CA ARG A 184 32.65 -12.98 -2.70
C ARG A 184 32.65 -12.60 -1.23
N ASN A 185 33.59 -11.77 -0.80
CA ASN A 185 33.73 -11.40 0.60
C ASN A 185 32.52 -10.61 1.13
N ASP A 186 31.89 -9.80 0.29
CA ASP A 186 30.71 -9.03 0.69
C ASP A 186 29.45 -9.89 0.65
N ILE A 187 29.33 -10.79 -0.32
CA ILE A 187 28.24 -11.76 -0.40
C ILE A 187 28.24 -12.69 0.81
N LEU A 188 29.42 -13.13 1.26
CA LEU A 188 29.54 -14.04 2.41
C LEU A 188 29.12 -13.38 3.75
N LYS A 189 29.10 -12.04 3.82
CA LYS A 189 28.59 -11.26 4.97
C LYS A 189 27.07 -11.10 4.95
N LEU A 190 26.40 -11.40 3.83
CA LEU A 190 24.95 -11.25 3.73
C LEU A 190 24.24 -12.23 4.68
N PRO A 191 23.06 -11.84 5.21
CA PRO A 191 22.17 -12.78 5.89
C PRO A 191 21.85 -13.97 5.01
N ARG A 192 22.01 -15.17 5.57
CA ARG A 192 21.71 -16.44 4.91
C ARG A 192 20.37 -16.97 5.38
N TYR A 193 19.71 -17.72 4.50
CA TYR A 193 18.41 -18.32 4.73
C TYR A 193 18.40 -19.77 4.24
N TYR A 194 17.54 -20.62 4.77
CA TYR A 194 17.35 -21.99 4.33
C TYR A 194 15.86 -22.31 4.20
N LYS A 195 15.55 -23.27 3.33
CA LYS A 195 14.21 -23.86 3.25
C LYS A 195 14.09 -24.90 4.36
N SER A 196 13.13 -24.73 5.28
CA SER A 196 12.85 -25.74 6.31
C SER A 196 12.42 -27.07 5.68
N ASN A 197 12.71 -28.19 6.36
CA ASN A 197 12.18 -29.50 5.97
C ASN A 197 10.69 -29.63 6.31
N GLU A 198 10.22 -28.84 7.28
CA GLU A 198 8.82 -28.67 7.64
C GLU A 198 8.21 -27.61 6.72
N GLY A 199 7.69 -28.04 5.58
CA GLY A 199 6.95 -27.21 4.63
C GLY A 199 7.79 -26.31 3.71
N TYR A 200 7.14 -25.29 3.15
CA TYR A 200 7.72 -24.29 2.27
C TYR A 200 8.04 -23.00 3.05
N VAL A 201 8.78 -23.14 4.16
CA VAL A 201 9.16 -22.03 5.04
C VAL A 201 10.58 -21.57 4.77
N LEU A 202 10.79 -20.27 4.62
CA LEU A 202 12.11 -19.65 4.50
C LEU A 202 12.58 -19.14 5.87
N ARG A 203 13.57 -19.80 6.46
CA ARG A 203 14.14 -19.44 7.77
C ARG A 203 15.51 -18.81 7.60
N ARG A 204 15.91 -17.93 8.53
CA ARG A 204 17.27 -17.38 8.56
C ARG A 204 18.25 -18.42 9.11
N CYS A 205 19.50 -18.45 8.63
CA CYS A 205 20.55 -19.31 9.17
C CYS A 205 21.31 -18.59 10.30
N LEU A 206 21.40 -19.20 11.49
CA LEU A 206 22.29 -18.74 12.56
C LEU A 206 23.66 -19.39 12.55
N THR A 207 23.71 -20.66 12.15
CA THR A 207 24.96 -21.40 12.00
C THR A 207 25.36 -21.46 10.52
N PRO A 208 26.65 -21.47 10.21
CA PRO A 208 27.11 -21.58 8.83
C PRO A 208 26.69 -22.94 8.24
N LEU A 209 25.64 -22.95 7.42
CA LEU A 209 25.34 -24.08 6.53
C LEU A 209 26.21 -23.97 5.27
N SER A 210 26.32 -25.09 4.54
CA SER A 210 27.03 -25.11 3.25
C SER A 210 26.40 -24.13 2.25
N THR A 211 27.20 -23.64 1.30
CA THR A 211 26.75 -22.68 0.28
C THR A 211 25.62 -23.22 -0.59
N ASP A 212 25.50 -24.54 -0.74
CA ASP A 212 24.41 -25.16 -1.50
C ASP A 212 23.12 -25.30 -0.70
N GLN A 213 23.17 -25.22 0.62
CA GLN A 213 21.98 -25.30 1.49
C GLN A 213 21.42 -23.92 1.85
N CYS A 214 22.18 -22.86 1.57
CA CYS A 214 21.80 -21.48 1.89
C CYS A 214 21.28 -20.72 0.68
N PHE A 215 20.39 -19.77 0.97
CA PHE A 215 19.95 -18.71 0.09
C PHE A 215 20.37 -17.35 0.67
N VAL A 216 20.61 -16.38 -0.20
CA VAL A 216 20.87 -14.97 0.18
C VAL A 216 19.98 -14.05 -0.64
N ARG A 217 19.53 -12.94 -0.04
CA ARG A 217 18.72 -11.93 -0.75
C ARG A 217 19.57 -11.26 -1.83
N ARG A 218 19.12 -11.31 -3.09
CA ARG A 218 19.93 -10.87 -4.26
C ARG A 218 19.64 -9.43 -4.70
N SER A 219 19.24 -8.54 -3.80
CA SER A 219 18.95 -7.14 -4.15
C SER A 219 20.18 -6.25 -4.32
N VAL A 220 21.38 -6.71 -3.95
CA VAL A 220 22.52 -5.78 -3.74
C VAL A 220 23.28 -5.42 -5.04
N TYR A 221 23.24 -6.24 -6.10
CA TYR A 221 24.15 -6.03 -7.25
C TYR A 221 23.59 -6.21 -8.67
N ARG A 222 22.37 -6.73 -8.88
CA ARG A 222 21.71 -6.73 -10.21
C ARG A 222 20.19 -6.60 -10.08
N ARG A 223 19.61 -5.56 -10.69
CA ARG A 223 18.16 -5.41 -10.90
C ARG A 223 17.74 -6.30 -12.08
N GLN A 224 17.50 -7.58 -11.85
CA GLN A 224 16.62 -8.34 -12.76
C GLN A 224 15.33 -8.63 -12.01
N ARG A 225 14.29 -7.87 -12.36
CA ARG A 225 12.90 -8.05 -11.89
C ARG A 225 12.16 -9.14 -12.66
N GLU A 226 12.83 -9.80 -13.62
CA GLU A 226 12.24 -10.72 -14.61
C GLU A 226 11.54 -11.95 -14.00
N ASP A 227 11.84 -12.31 -12.75
CA ASP A 227 11.27 -13.48 -12.10
C ASP A 227 9.98 -13.21 -11.27
N PHE A 228 9.61 -11.96 -11.01
CA PHE A 228 8.43 -11.65 -10.20
C PHE A 228 7.13 -11.77 -11.00
N VAL A 229 6.05 -12.13 -10.30
CA VAL A 229 4.74 -12.26 -10.95
C VAL A 229 4.17 -10.92 -11.36
N ASN A 230 3.29 -11.00 -12.37
CA ASN A 230 2.50 -9.88 -12.85
C ASN A 230 1.68 -9.25 -11.71
N SER A 231 1.49 -7.93 -11.79
CA SER A 231 0.65 -7.22 -10.83
C SER A 231 -0.78 -7.76 -10.84
N LEU A 232 -1.35 -7.93 -12.03
CA LEU A 232 -2.65 -8.52 -12.29
C LEU A 232 -2.50 -9.49 -13.47
N ASP A 233 -3.19 -10.61 -13.39
CA ASP A 233 -3.27 -11.57 -14.48
C ASP A 233 -4.68 -12.16 -14.54
N ILE A 234 -5.41 -11.96 -15.64
CA ILE A 234 -6.83 -12.32 -15.77
C ILE A 234 -7.08 -13.33 -16.90
N HIS A 235 -6.04 -14.04 -17.35
CA HIS A 235 -6.22 -15.07 -18.38
C HIS A 235 -7.09 -16.23 -17.89
N ASP A 236 -6.92 -16.63 -16.62
CA ASP A 236 -7.77 -17.58 -15.90
C ASP A 236 -7.67 -17.36 -14.38
N ILE A 237 -8.44 -18.14 -13.61
CA ILE A 237 -8.49 -18.05 -12.13
C ILE A 237 -7.12 -18.33 -11.53
N GLN A 238 -6.41 -19.33 -12.04
CA GLN A 238 -5.10 -19.71 -11.50
C GLN A 238 -4.06 -18.62 -11.76
N GLY A 239 -4.15 -17.95 -12.91
CA GLY A 239 -3.40 -16.75 -13.24
C GLY A 239 -3.64 -15.63 -12.25
N PHE A 240 -4.92 -15.33 -11.99
CA PHE A 240 -5.31 -14.32 -11.02
C PHE A 240 -4.77 -14.61 -9.63
N GLU A 241 -5.00 -15.81 -9.09
CA GLU A 241 -4.51 -16.25 -7.78
C GLU A 241 -2.98 -16.12 -7.65
N ASN A 242 -2.24 -16.43 -8.72
CA ASN A 242 -0.78 -16.34 -8.74
C ASN A 242 -0.24 -14.90 -8.94
N SER A 243 -1.09 -13.93 -9.31
CA SER A 243 -0.73 -12.52 -9.47
C SER A 243 -0.61 -11.79 -8.12
N LYS A 244 -0.04 -10.58 -8.10
CA LYS A 244 0.01 -9.78 -6.85
C LYS A 244 -1.37 -9.42 -6.33
N CYS A 245 -2.30 -9.09 -7.23
CA CYS A 245 -3.69 -8.81 -6.87
C CYS A 245 -4.37 -10.04 -6.25
N GLY A 246 -4.15 -11.24 -6.78
CA GLY A 246 -4.66 -12.49 -6.19
C GLY A 246 -4.07 -12.77 -4.80
N MET A 247 -2.75 -12.62 -4.65
CA MET A 247 -2.10 -12.78 -3.34
C MET A 247 -2.57 -11.75 -2.30
N LEU A 248 -2.83 -10.51 -2.71
CA LEU A 248 -3.43 -9.49 -1.84
C LEU A 248 -4.90 -9.83 -1.49
N HIS A 249 -5.67 -10.33 -2.45
CA HIS A 249 -7.04 -10.75 -2.21
C HIS A 249 -7.11 -11.89 -1.18
N GLN A 250 -6.26 -12.91 -1.34
CA GLN A 250 -6.14 -14.00 -0.37
C GLN A 250 -5.73 -13.49 1.02
N PHE A 251 -4.79 -12.55 1.08
CA PHE A 251 -4.39 -11.94 2.35
C PHE A 251 -5.57 -11.30 3.11
N TYR A 252 -6.44 -10.57 2.43
CA TYR A 252 -7.63 -10.00 3.08
C TYR A 252 -8.59 -11.08 3.59
N ILE A 253 -8.79 -12.15 2.81
CA ILE A 253 -9.57 -13.31 3.25
C ILE A 253 -8.95 -13.94 4.51
N ASP A 254 -7.64 -14.13 4.53
CA ASP A 254 -6.94 -14.74 5.67
C ASP A 254 -7.04 -13.87 6.93
N VAL A 255 -6.97 -12.54 6.79
CA VAL A 255 -7.20 -11.59 7.90
C VAL A 255 -8.64 -11.74 8.42
N ASP A 256 -9.62 -11.76 7.54
CA ASP A 256 -11.04 -11.89 7.94
C ASP A 256 -11.32 -13.25 8.59
N LEU A 257 -10.67 -14.32 8.13
CA LEU A 257 -10.88 -15.67 8.67
C LEU A 257 -10.18 -15.90 10.02
N HIS A 258 -8.97 -15.36 10.20
CA HIS A 258 -8.12 -15.70 11.34
C HIS A 258 -7.96 -14.58 12.36
N LEU A 259 -8.13 -13.32 11.95
CA LEU A 259 -7.82 -12.15 12.77
C LEU A 259 -9.00 -11.21 13.00
N ASN A 260 -10.17 -11.43 12.39
CA ASN A 260 -11.34 -10.54 12.49
C ASN A 260 -11.80 -10.22 13.93
N ASP A 261 -11.58 -11.14 14.87
CA ASP A 261 -11.87 -10.89 16.29
C ASP A 261 -10.90 -9.87 16.92
N TYR A 262 -9.72 -9.65 16.34
CA TYR A 262 -8.66 -8.81 16.88
C TYR A 262 -8.40 -7.54 16.06
N ILE A 263 -8.39 -7.65 14.72
CA ILE A 263 -8.19 -6.55 13.79
C ILE A 263 -9.09 -6.70 12.57
N GLN A 264 -9.54 -5.55 12.06
CA GLN A 264 -10.26 -5.45 10.79
C GLN A 264 -9.61 -4.40 9.90
N LEU A 265 -9.52 -4.71 8.60
CA LEU A 265 -8.95 -3.84 7.59
C LEU A 265 -10.09 -3.33 6.69
N HIS A 266 -10.52 -2.09 6.90
CA HIS A 266 -11.61 -1.50 6.12
C HIS A 266 -11.03 -0.77 4.91
N PRO A 267 -11.16 -1.28 3.67
CA PRO A 267 -10.56 -0.64 2.52
C PRO A 267 -11.25 0.70 2.25
N ILE A 268 -10.42 1.73 2.15
CA ILE A 268 -10.83 3.08 1.80
C ILE A 268 -11.09 3.09 0.31
N ASP A 269 -12.24 3.60 -0.04
CA ASP A 269 -12.63 3.80 -1.42
C ASP A 269 -11.83 4.94 -2.03
N LEU A 270 -11.38 4.74 -3.26
CA LEU A 270 -10.84 5.83 -4.05
C LEU A 270 -12.03 6.75 -4.33
N ASP A 271 -12.01 7.94 -3.76
CA ASP A 271 -13.05 8.92 -4.06
C ASP A 271 -12.96 9.31 -5.54
N ASN A 272 -14.11 9.71 -6.11
CA ASN A 272 -14.21 9.99 -7.53
C ASN A 272 -13.28 11.14 -7.96
N GLU A 273 -12.99 12.06 -7.05
CA GLU A 273 -12.12 13.23 -7.25
C GLU A 273 -10.64 12.80 -7.37
N GLN A 274 -10.17 11.91 -6.49
CA GLN A 274 -8.82 11.33 -6.54
C GLN A 274 -8.66 10.40 -7.73
N MET A 275 -9.70 9.66 -8.14
CA MET A 275 -9.66 8.84 -9.35
C MET A 275 -9.50 9.69 -10.60
N ALA A 276 -10.29 10.78 -10.72
CA ALA A 276 -10.18 11.73 -11.82
C ALA A 276 -8.78 12.37 -11.85
N ASN A 277 -8.32 12.92 -10.73
CA ASN A 277 -7.03 13.59 -10.64
C ASN A 277 -5.81 12.68 -10.87
N THR A 278 -5.87 11.41 -10.43
CA THR A 278 -4.70 10.50 -10.45
C THR A 278 -4.60 9.70 -11.74
N TYR A 279 -5.72 9.39 -12.37
CA TYR A 279 -5.79 8.45 -13.49
C TYR A 279 -6.45 9.02 -14.74
N SER A 280 -6.71 10.32 -14.84
CA SER A 280 -7.36 10.98 -15.99
C SER A 280 -6.82 10.51 -17.35
N ASP A 281 -5.49 10.33 -17.47
CA ASP A 281 -4.81 9.84 -18.67
C ASP A 281 -5.16 8.38 -19.06
N PHE A 282 -5.70 7.58 -18.13
CA PHE A 282 -6.00 6.16 -18.28
C PHE A 282 -7.50 5.83 -18.18
N LEU A 283 -8.35 6.82 -17.87
CA LEU A 283 -9.78 6.61 -17.79
C LEU A 283 -10.35 6.39 -19.20
N SER A 284 -11.20 5.37 -19.35
CA SER A 284 -11.92 5.20 -20.62
C SER A 284 -12.91 6.35 -20.82
N GLN A 285 -13.19 6.68 -22.07
CA GLN A 285 -14.19 7.70 -22.43
C GLN A 285 -15.58 7.36 -21.82
N ASP A 286 -15.93 6.08 -21.74
CA ASP A 286 -17.16 5.63 -21.09
C ASP A 286 -17.17 5.91 -19.58
N TYR A 287 -16.04 5.74 -18.90
CA TYR A 287 -15.93 6.03 -17.47
C TYR A 287 -16.04 7.54 -17.20
N ILE A 288 -15.31 8.36 -17.97
CA ILE A 288 -15.38 9.83 -17.88
C ILE A 288 -16.82 10.30 -18.11
N ARG A 289 -17.50 9.76 -19.13
CA ARG A 289 -18.91 10.06 -19.40
C ARG A 289 -19.82 9.69 -18.23
N ASN A 290 -19.64 8.50 -17.64
CA ASN A 290 -20.45 8.09 -16.49
C ASN A 290 -20.17 8.98 -15.27
N LEU A 291 -18.91 9.35 -15.04
CA LEU A 291 -18.51 10.24 -13.95
C LEU A 291 -19.20 11.61 -14.05
N TYR A 292 -19.23 12.20 -15.25
CA TYR A 292 -19.96 13.44 -15.49
C TYR A 292 -21.46 13.31 -15.27
N ASN A 293 -22.05 12.18 -15.66
CA ASN A 293 -23.47 11.94 -15.46
C ASN A 293 -23.83 11.67 -14.00
N ASP A 294 -22.97 10.99 -13.24
CA ASP A 294 -23.20 10.69 -11.83
C ASP A 294 -23.11 11.95 -10.95
N LEU A 295 -22.14 12.82 -11.26
CA LEU A 295 -21.82 13.98 -10.42
C LEU A 295 -22.45 15.28 -10.91
N GLY A 296 -22.83 15.36 -12.18
CA GLY A 296 -23.43 16.52 -12.82
C GLY A 296 -22.40 17.54 -13.32
N VAL A 297 -22.63 18.09 -14.51
CA VAL A 297 -21.87 19.24 -15.05
C VAL A 297 -22.65 20.53 -14.82
N HIS A 298 -22.00 21.52 -14.22
CA HIS A 298 -22.64 22.75 -13.77
C HIS A 298 -22.28 23.92 -14.68
N LEU A 299 -23.24 24.42 -15.46
CA LEU A 299 -23.06 25.56 -16.36
C LEU A 299 -23.44 26.86 -15.67
N ILE A 300 -22.53 27.83 -15.67
CA ILE A 300 -22.74 29.13 -15.02
C ILE A 300 -22.57 30.23 -16.06
N ASP A 301 -23.67 30.89 -16.42
CA ASP A 301 -23.65 32.06 -17.30
C ASP A 301 -23.42 33.35 -16.50
N ARG A 302 -22.19 33.88 -16.52
CA ARG A 302 -21.86 35.17 -15.89
C ARG A 302 -21.92 36.36 -16.85
N VAL A 303 -22.12 36.10 -18.14
CA VAL A 303 -22.37 37.13 -19.16
C VAL A 303 -23.83 37.59 -19.06
N ASN A 304 -24.75 36.64 -18.90
CA ASN A 304 -26.16 36.85 -18.57
C ASN A 304 -26.86 37.87 -19.47
N ASP A 305 -26.67 37.75 -20.79
CA ASP A 305 -27.35 38.56 -21.79
C ASP A 305 -28.15 37.67 -22.77
N SER A 306 -28.85 38.28 -23.73
CA SER A 306 -29.66 37.52 -24.70
C SER A 306 -28.82 36.65 -25.64
N SER A 307 -27.55 36.97 -25.82
CA SER A 307 -26.64 36.33 -26.76
C SER A 307 -25.89 35.17 -26.10
N SER A 308 -25.56 35.29 -24.80
CA SER A 308 -24.95 34.23 -24.00
C SER A 308 -25.85 33.01 -23.86
N LYS A 309 -27.17 33.19 -23.82
CA LYS A 309 -28.14 32.08 -23.80
C LYS A 309 -27.99 31.11 -24.97
N LYS A 310 -27.82 31.64 -26.18
CA LYS A 310 -27.58 30.81 -27.38
C LYS A 310 -26.27 30.02 -27.28
N MET A 311 -25.28 30.61 -26.60
CA MET A 311 -23.98 29.96 -26.39
C MET A 311 -24.08 28.85 -25.33
N ILE A 312 -24.84 29.07 -24.25
CA ILE A 312 -25.16 28.03 -23.27
C ILE A 312 -25.89 26.87 -23.94
N ASP A 313 -26.87 27.13 -24.80
CA ASP A 313 -27.58 26.07 -25.55
C ASP A 313 -26.62 25.25 -26.44
N LEU A 314 -25.64 25.91 -27.06
CA LEU A 314 -24.61 25.25 -27.87
C LEU A 314 -23.67 24.39 -27.01
N ILE A 315 -23.25 24.87 -25.84
CA ILE A 315 -22.46 24.09 -24.87
C ILE A 315 -23.24 22.85 -24.45
N VAL A 316 -24.53 22.99 -24.11
CA VAL A 316 -25.41 21.88 -23.74
C VAL A 316 -25.51 20.86 -24.86
N SER A 317 -25.71 21.31 -26.12
CA SER A 317 -25.75 20.40 -27.27
C SER A 317 -24.46 19.59 -27.39
N LYS A 318 -23.31 20.25 -27.28
CA LYS A 318 -22.00 19.59 -27.40
C LYS A 318 -21.68 18.63 -26.26
N LEU A 319 -22.16 18.92 -25.05
CA LEU A 319 -22.08 18.00 -23.91
C LEU A 319 -22.95 16.76 -24.14
N LYS A 320 -24.17 16.94 -24.65
CA LYS A 320 -25.07 15.83 -25.01
C LYS A 320 -24.53 14.97 -26.15
N ASP A 321 -23.89 15.57 -27.15
CA ASP A 321 -23.23 14.83 -28.23
C ASP A 321 -22.10 13.93 -27.72
N ARG A 322 -21.52 14.25 -26.55
CA ARG A 322 -20.53 13.45 -25.82
C ARG A 322 -21.16 12.50 -24.79
N GLY A 323 -22.49 12.43 -24.74
CA GLY A 323 -23.28 11.59 -23.85
C GLY A 323 -23.31 12.07 -22.40
N ILE A 324 -23.12 13.37 -22.15
CA ILE A 324 -23.27 14.01 -20.85
C ILE A 324 -24.67 14.64 -20.79
N ASP A 325 -25.58 14.01 -20.06
CA ASP A 325 -26.99 14.39 -19.96
C ASP A 325 -27.32 15.11 -18.65
N ASN A 326 -26.61 14.79 -17.56
CA ASN A 326 -26.83 15.40 -16.25
C ASN A 326 -26.19 16.79 -16.17
N ILE A 327 -26.91 17.81 -16.66
CA ILE A 327 -26.45 19.19 -16.75
C ILE A 327 -27.31 20.08 -15.85
N HIS A 328 -26.65 20.92 -15.05
CA HIS A 328 -27.27 21.88 -14.13
C HIS A 328 -26.88 23.32 -14.48
N TYR A 329 -27.66 24.30 -14.03
CA TYR A 329 -27.49 25.73 -14.35
C TYR A 329 -27.13 26.60 -13.14
N ASP A 330 -26.75 25.96 -12.05
CA ASP A 330 -26.34 26.55 -10.79
C ASP A 330 -24.92 26.08 -10.42
N LYS A 331 -24.29 26.77 -9.47
CA LYS A 331 -22.95 26.42 -9.00
C LYS A 331 -22.99 25.10 -8.24
N GLY A 332 -22.25 24.11 -8.73
CA GLY A 332 -22.03 22.84 -8.08
C GLY A 332 -20.79 22.81 -7.20
N LYS A 333 -20.59 21.67 -6.54
CA LYS A 333 -19.35 21.39 -5.80
C LYS A 333 -18.15 21.16 -6.72
N GLN A 334 -18.38 20.61 -7.91
CA GLN A 334 -17.35 20.25 -8.90
C GLN A 334 -17.91 20.37 -10.32
N PHE A 335 -17.04 20.20 -11.33
CA PHE A 335 -17.37 20.27 -12.76
C PHE A 335 -18.12 21.54 -13.19
N ASN A 336 -17.64 22.70 -12.73
CA ASN A 336 -18.25 23.97 -13.08
C ASN A 336 -17.65 24.53 -14.37
N ILE A 337 -18.47 24.79 -15.38
CA ILE A 337 -18.09 25.53 -16.59
C ILE A 337 -18.73 26.90 -16.52
N ALA A 338 -17.91 27.94 -16.37
CA ALA A 338 -18.36 29.32 -16.36
C ALA A 338 -18.18 29.97 -17.73
N LEU A 339 -19.27 30.48 -18.30
CA LEU A 339 -19.22 31.40 -19.43
C LEU A 339 -18.99 32.81 -18.90
N ILE A 340 -17.87 33.41 -19.28
CA ILE A 340 -17.42 34.72 -18.80
C ILE A 340 -16.99 35.63 -19.95
N HIS A 341 -16.79 36.91 -19.65
CA HIS A 341 -16.06 37.81 -20.55
C HIS A 341 -14.54 37.65 -20.40
N ASN A 342 -13.81 37.82 -21.50
CA ASN A 342 -12.35 37.84 -21.46
C ASN A 342 -11.81 39.09 -20.76
N GLN A 343 -10.55 39.03 -20.34
CA GLN A 343 -9.91 40.11 -19.58
C GLN A 343 -9.91 41.47 -20.32
N LYS A 344 -9.82 41.47 -21.66
CA LYS A 344 -9.82 42.71 -22.46
C LYS A 344 -11.17 43.40 -22.40
N TYR A 345 -12.27 42.62 -22.50
CA TYR A 345 -13.62 43.13 -22.37
C TYR A 345 -13.86 43.71 -20.98
N CYS A 346 -13.49 42.98 -19.92
CA CYS A 346 -13.64 43.43 -18.53
C CYS A 346 -12.92 44.76 -18.29
N LYS A 347 -11.66 44.89 -18.76
CA LYS A 347 -10.87 46.13 -18.68
C LYS A 347 -11.54 47.30 -19.41
N ASN A 348 -12.02 47.09 -20.63
CA ASN A 348 -12.63 48.14 -21.44
C ASN A 348 -13.96 48.66 -20.85
N ASN A 349 -14.72 47.76 -20.20
CA ASN A 349 -16.03 48.07 -19.63
C ASN A 349 -16.00 48.38 -18.12
N LYS A 350 -14.81 48.42 -17.51
CA LYS A 350 -14.61 48.64 -16.05
C LYS A 350 -15.39 47.64 -15.19
N ILE A 351 -15.48 46.40 -15.64
CA ILE A 351 -16.11 45.29 -14.89
C ILE A 351 -14.99 44.52 -14.19
N PRO A 352 -15.19 44.02 -12.95
CA PRO A 352 -14.25 43.13 -12.30
C PRO A 352 -13.91 41.91 -13.15
N ASP A 353 -12.68 41.43 -13.06
CA ASP A 353 -12.30 40.17 -13.70
C ASP A 353 -13.19 39.04 -13.17
N GLN A 354 -13.79 38.29 -14.09
CA GLN A 354 -14.75 37.24 -13.79
C GLN A 354 -14.07 35.87 -13.66
N HIS A 355 -12.78 35.76 -13.98
CA HIS A 355 -11.99 34.56 -13.78
C HIS A 355 -11.90 34.20 -12.30
N VAL A 356 -12.17 32.93 -11.99
CA VAL A 356 -11.98 32.37 -10.64
C VAL A 356 -10.79 31.42 -10.67
N SER A 357 -9.83 31.61 -9.78
CA SER A 357 -8.70 30.69 -9.61
C SER A 357 -9.08 29.52 -8.69
N ASP A 358 -10.08 28.73 -9.09
CA ASP A 358 -10.56 27.54 -8.38
C ASP A 358 -10.41 26.34 -9.32
N LEU A 359 -9.85 25.24 -8.82
CA LEU A 359 -9.59 24.01 -9.58
C LEU A 359 -10.88 23.37 -10.11
N ASN A 360 -12.03 23.65 -9.46
CA ASN A 360 -13.34 23.13 -9.85
C ASN A 360 -14.03 23.92 -10.97
N PHE A 361 -13.35 24.95 -11.52
CA PHE A 361 -13.90 25.85 -12.52
C PHE A 361 -13.08 25.85 -13.81
N GLN A 362 -13.72 25.48 -14.91
CA GLN A 362 -13.25 25.82 -16.24
C GLN A 362 -14.03 26.98 -16.83
N HIS A 363 -13.32 27.80 -17.61
CA HIS A 363 -13.86 29.05 -18.13
C HIS A 363 -13.92 29.02 -19.65
N ILE A 364 -15.09 29.32 -20.19
CA ILE A 364 -15.27 29.65 -21.60
C ILE A 364 -15.40 31.17 -21.69
N THR A 365 -14.64 31.81 -22.58
CA THR A 365 -14.79 33.24 -22.80
C THR A 365 -15.69 33.49 -24.00
N TYR A 366 -16.76 34.25 -23.80
CA TYR A 366 -17.76 34.55 -24.82
C TYR A 366 -17.14 35.07 -26.12
N GLU A 367 -16.15 35.96 -26.05
CA GLU A 367 -15.49 36.54 -27.22
C GLU A 367 -14.62 35.54 -28.00
N THR A 368 -14.19 34.44 -27.39
CA THR A 368 -13.41 33.40 -28.12
C THR A 368 -14.30 32.45 -28.91
N CYS A 369 -15.60 32.47 -28.63
CA CYS A 369 -16.61 31.63 -29.27
C CYS A 369 -17.46 32.41 -30.28
N ILE A 370 -17.08 33.64 -30.62
CA ILE A 370 -17.72 34.45 -31.66
C ILE A 370 -16.75 34.63 -32.82
N ALA A 371 -17.18 34.20 -34.01
CA ALA A 371 -16.44 34.41 -35.25
C ALA A 371 -16.57 35.86 -35.75
N ARG A 372 -15.73 36.23 -36.73
CA ARG A 372 -15.69 37.60 -37.28
C ARG A 372 -16.98 38.06 -37.96
N ASP A 373 -17.83 37.12 -38.35
CA ASP A 373 -19.16 37.35 -38.93
C ASP A 373 -20.29 37.36 -37.87
N ASN A 374 -19.94 37.43 -36.58
CA ASN A 374 -20.84 37.34 -35.42
C ASN A 374 -21.58 36.01 -35.30
N THR A 375 -21.14 34.96 -36.00
CA THR A 375 -21.64 33.61 -35.74
C THR A 375 -21.06 33.07 -34.44
N VAL A 376 -21.92 32.40 -33.67
CA VAL A 376 -21.53 31.71 -32.43
C VAL A 376 -21.10 30.30 -32.81
N ASP A 377 -19.84 29.96 -32.56
CA ASP A 377 -19.30 28.63 -32.79
C ASP A 377 -18.30 28.26 -31.69
N ILE A 378 -18.42 27.03 -31.20
CA ILE A 378 -17.54 26.45 -30.19
C ILE A 378 -16.91 25.22 -30.84
N SER A 379 -15.64 25.30 -31.20
CA SER A 379 -14.96 24.13 -31.79
C SER A 379 -14.96 22.94 -30.83
N ASP A 380 -15.04 21.72 -31.36
CA ASP A 380 -15.02 20.49 -30.54
C ASP A 380 -13.74 20.37 -29.72
N ASN A 381 -12.60 20.80 -30.26
CA ASN A 381 -11.33 20.83 -29.54
C ASN A 381 -11.38 21.70 -28.27
N ILE A 382 -12.15 22.80 -28.27
CA ILE A 382 -12.32 23.66 -27.08
C ILE A 382 -13.12 22.89 -26.03
N MET A 383 -14.21 22.23 -26.43
CA MET A 383 -15.02 21.43 -25.51
C MET A 383 -14.25 20.24 -24.94
N ASP A 384 -13.49 19.54 -25.77
CA ASP A 384 -12.68 18.39 -25.34
C ASP A 384 -11.60 18.83 -24.36
N ARG A 385 -10.94 19.97 -24.62
CA ARG A 385 -9.95 20.52 -23.70
C ARG A 385 -10.58 20.92 -22.37
N ILE A 386 -11.74 21.58 -22.39
CA ILE A 386 -12.45 21.96 -21.17
C ILE A 386 -12.85 20.74 -20.36
N LEU A 387 -13.37 19.69 -21.03
CA LEU A 387 -13.71 18.44 -20.37
C LEU A 387 -12.49 17.67 -19.87
N MET A 388 -11.32 17.82 -20.48
CA MET A 388 -10.09 17.28 -19.89
C MET A 388 -9.61 18.10 -18.70
N GLU A 389 -9.69 19.43 -18.77
CA GLU A 389 -9.26 20.34 -17.71
C GLU A 389 -10.23 20.37 -16.50
N LEU A 390 -11.44 19.82 -16.64
CA LEU A 390 -12.40 19.63 -15.55
C LEU A 390 -12.15 18.38 -14.70
N LEU A 391 -11.34 17.43 -15.19
CA LEU A 391 -10.89 16.23 -14.48
C LEU A 391 -9.63 16.52 -13.67
#